data_AF-A0A9D7MBU4-F1
#
_entry.id   AF-A0A9D7MBU4-F1
#
_cell.length_a   1.000
_cell.length_b   1.000
_cell.length_c   1.000
_cell.angle_alpha   90.00
_cell.angle_beta   90.00
_cell.angle_gamma   90.00
#
_symmetry.space_group_name_H-M   'P 1'
#
loop_
_entity.id
_entity.type
_entity.pdbx_description
1 polymer ?
#
loop_
_entity_poly.entity_id
_entity_poly.type
_entity_poly.pdbx_seq_one_letter_code
_entity_poly.pdbx_strand_id
1 'polypeptide(L)'
;MVIAQITDDTPSLENLNFWEELFKYSDLILSPISSLVTILTAGCAVYLYFKNRKQVSLLFSVLRNFGTQVSLTELTLQMNKLAGLYVADGESEQIIHLLAEIEGQLSTNKSLLINADEMVRRMKPFILGRRTLTEPDKRTIVSSLREAIRMSSYQNQYENLKTLQK
;
A
#
# COMPACT_ATOMS: atom_id res chain seq x y z
N MET A 1 -31.04 20.32 -74.88
CA MET A 1 -29.74 19.66 -75.12
C MET A 1 -28.68 20.51 -74.46
N VAL A 2 -28.35 20.22 -73.20
CA VAL A 2 -27.24 20.81 -72.46
C VAL A 2 -26.33 19.62 -72.16
N ILE A 3 -25.25 19.49 -72.92
CA ILE A 3 -24.25 18.45 -72.71
C ILE A 3 -23.09 19.08 -71.95
N ALA A 4 -22.89 18.55 -70.75
CA ALA A 4 -21.65 18.33 -70.01
C ALA A 4 -20.54 19.38 -70.11
N GLN A 5 -20.17 19.92 -68.95
CA GLN A 5 -18.77 20.01 -68.55
C GLN A 5 -18.71 19.85 -67.03
N ILE A 6 -18.65 18.58 -66.60
CA ILE A 6 -18.10 18.21 -65.30
C ILE A 6 -16.60 18.38 -65.49
N THR A 7 -16.06 19.52 -65.07
CA THR A 7 -14.62 19.73 -65.04
C THR A 7 -14.11 19.10 -63.76
N ASP A 8 -13.37 18.02 -63.96
CA ASP A 8 -12.72 17.17 -63.00
C ASP A 8 -11.67 17.97 -62.21
N ASP A 9 -12.01 18.46 -61.02
CA ASP A 9 -11.04 19.05 -60.07
C ASP A 9 -10.27 17.91 -59.38
N THR A 10 -9.43 17.20 -60.14
CA THR A 10 -8.43 16.31 -59.56
C THR A 10 -7.28 17.16 -59.02
N PRO A 11 -6.94 17.10 -57.71
CA PRO A 11 -5.76 17.79 -57.20
C PRO A 11 -4.52 17.25 -57.91
N SER A 12 -3.82 18.13 -58.63
CA SER A 12 -2.63 17.78 -59.41
C SER A 12 -1.57 17.13 -58.51
N LEU A 13 -0.96 16.04 -59.00
CA LEU A 13 0.05 15.21 -58.32
C LEU A 13 1.27 16.02 -57.81
N GLU A 14 1.53 17.20 -58.37
CA GLU A 14 2.55 18.13 -57.88
C GLU A 14 2.30 18.62 -56.45
N ASN A 15 1.04 18.86 -56.07
CA ASN A 15 0.71 19.40 -54.76
C ASN A 15 0.94 18.35 -53.66
N LEU A 16 0.63 17.07 -53.95
CA LEU A 16 0.90 15.94 -53.06
C LEU A 16 2.42 15.75 -52.81
N ASN A 17 3.24 15.83 -53.87
CA ASN A 17 4.69 15.70 -53.75
C ASN A 17 5.33 16.85 -52.94
N PHE A 18 4.81 18.08 -53.07
CA PHE A 18 5.30 19.23 -52.32
C PHE A 18 5.06 19.10 -50.80
N TRP A 19 3.85 18.66 -50.39
CA TRP A 19 3.55 18.42 -48.98
C TRP A 19 4.38 17.25 -48.41
N GLU A 20 4.59 16.17 -49.17
CA GLU A 20 5.43 15.04 -48.75
C GLU A 20 6.89 15.44 -48.54
N GLU A 21 7.44 16.31 -49.39
CA GLU A 21 8.79 16.83 -49.20
C GLU A 21 8.88 17.72 -47.94
N LEU A 22 7.92 18.61 -47.71
CA LEU A 22 7.88 19.44 -46.50
C LEU A 22 7.77 18.60 -45.22
N PHE A 23 6.94 17.56 -45.21
CA PHE A 23 6.82 16.65 -44.06
C PHE A 23 8.12 15.87 -43.80
N LYS A 24 8.81 15.41 -44.86
CA LYS A 24 10.13 14.78 -44.72
C LYS A 24 11.16 15.71 -44.07
N TYR A 25 11.19 16.98 -44.47
CA TYR A 25 12.12 17.95 -43.87
C TYR A 25 11.75 18.28 -42.42
N SER A 26 10.46 18.35 -42.08
CA SER A 26 10.04 18.55 -40.69
C SER A 26 10.42 17.36 -39.80
N ASP A 27 10.23 16.13 -40.28
CA ASP A 27 10.58 14.93 -39.51
C ASP A 27 12.09 14.77 -39.33
N LEU A 28 12.88 15.17 -40.33
CA LEU A 28 14.34 15.16 -40.27
C LEU A 28 14.89 16.05 -39.13
N ILE A 29 14.20 17.14 -38.81
CA ILE A 29 14.65 18.13 -37.80
C ILE A 29 13.96 17.91 -36.46
N LEU A 30 12.65 17.60 -36.43
CA LEU A 30 11.92 17.38 -35.18
C LEU A 30 12.34 16.10 -34.46
N SER A 31 12.64 15.03 -35.18
CA SER A 31 13.02 13.74 -34.59
C SER A 31 14.29 13.81 -33.73
N PRO A 32 15.43 14.37 -34.19
CA PRO A 32 16.63 14.49 -33.37
C PRO A 32 16.45 15.46 -32.20
N ILE A 33 15.71 16.56 -32.38
CA ILE A 33 15.44 17.54 -31.31
C ILE A 33 14.57 16.90 -30.21
N SER A 34 13.50 16.19 -30.60
CA SER A 34 12.63 15.48 -29.66
C SER A 34 13.40 14.40 -28.89
N SER A 35 14.29 13.68 -29.57
CA SER A 35 15.17 12.68 -28.96
C SER A 35 16.14 13.31 -27.94
N LEU A 36 16.76 14.45 -28.29
CA LEU A 36 17.66 15.18 -27.38
C LEU A 36 16.92 15.70 -26.15
N VAL A 37 15.74 16.32 -26.34
CA VAL A 37 14.90 16.78 -25.22
C VAL A 37 14.49 15.61 -24.34
N THR A 38 14.09 14.47 -24.93
CA THR A 38 13.73 13.26 -24.18
C THR A 38 14.89 12.75 -23.32
N ILE A 39 16.11 12.70 -23.88
CA ILE A 39 17.31 12.29 -23.13
C ILE A 39 17.59 13.27 -21.98
N LEU A 40 17.48 14.58 -22.23
CA LEU A 40 17.69 15.62 -21.22
C LEU A 40 16.63 15.55 -20.11
N THR A 41 15.36 15.36 -20.46
CA THR A 41 14.26 15.22 -19.50
C THR A 41 14.42 13.95 -18.68
N ALA A 42 14.74 12.81 -19.30
CA ALA A 42 15.01 11.56 -18.59
C ALA A 42 16.22 11.71 -17.66
N GLY A 43 17.30 12.34 -18.11
CA GLY A 43 18.47 12.64 -17.29
C GLY A 43 18.15 13.56 -16.11
N CYS A 44 17.34 14.60 -16.33
CA CYS A 44 16.88 15.50 -15.28
C CYS A 44 15.99 14.79 -14.26
N ALA A 45 15.07 13.92 -14.72
CA ALA A 45 14.22 13.12 -13.84
C ALA A 45 15.04 12.16 -12.96
N VAL A 46 16.02 11.47 -13.55
CA VAL A 46 16.95 10.61 -12.81
C VAL A 46 17.76 11.43 -11.80
N TYR A 47 18.27 12.59 -12.20
CA TYR A 47 19.01 13.49 -11.31
C TYR A 47 18.16 13.96 -10.12
N LEU A 48 16.93 14.40 -10.38
CA LEU A 48 15.98 14.82 -9.33
C LEU A 48 15.62 13.66 -8.40
N TYR A 49 15.44 12.45 -8.94
CA TYR A 49 15.22 11.26 -8.14
C TYR A 49 16.41 10.98 -7.22
N PHE A 50 17.64 10.96 -7.74
CA PHE A 50 18.83 10.72 -6.90
C PHE A 50 19.06 11.81 -5.85
N LYS A 51 18.73 13.06 -6.17
CA LYS A 51 18.80 14.19 -5.24
C LYS A 51 17.78 14.06 -4.10
N ASN A 52 16.55 13.64 -4.41
CA ASN A 52 15.45 13.60 -3.45
C ASN A 52 15.14 12.20 -2.88
N ARG A 53 15.85 11.15 -3.32
CA ARG A 53 15.58 9.75 -2.93
C ARG A 53 15.48 9.54 -1.42
N LYS A 54 16.28 10.28 -0.65
CA LYS A 54 16.27 10.21 0.82
C LYS A 54 14.95 10.71 1.40
N GLN A 55 14.45 11.84 0.90
CA GLN A 55 13.18 12.42 1.36
C GLN A 55 11.99 11.53 0.99
N VAL A 56 11.99 10.98 -0.23
CA VAL A 56 10.95 10.04 -0.69
C VAL A 56 10.98 8.77 0.16
N SER A 57 12.16 8.19 0.39
CA SER A 57 12.33 7.02 1.26
C SER A 57 11.89 7.30 2.71
N LEU A 58 12.15 8.50 3.22
CA LEU A 58 11.74 8.91 4.56
C LEU A 58 10.22 9.01 4.64
N LEU A 59 9.57 9.65 3.65
CA LEU A 59 8.11 9.76 3.59
C LEU A 59 7.45 8.38 3.56
N PHE A 60 7.94 7.45 2.74
CA PHE A 60 7.43 6.08 2.71
C PHE A 60 7.64 5.35 4.04
N SER A 61 8.77 5.56 4.71
CA SER A 61 9.04 4.96 6.03
C SER A 61 8.07 5.50 7.09
N VAL A 62 7.86 6.81 7.12
CA VAL A 62 6.88 7.46 8.01
C VAL A 62 5.48 6.94 7.74
N LEU A 63 5.09 6.84 6.46
CA LEU A 63 3.77 6.34 6.07
C LEU A 63 3.55 4.88 6.51
N ARG A 64 4.55 4.02 6.33
CA ARG A 64 4.51 2.63 6.79
C ARG A 64 4.38 2.55 8.32
N ASN A 65 5.15 3.34 9.05
CA ASN A 65 5.14 3.33 10.51
C ASN A 65 3.82 3.89 11.08
N PHE A 66 3.26 4.89 10.41
CA PHE A 66 1.92 5.41 10.71
C PHE A 66 0.85 4.33 10.49
N GLY A 67 0.89 3.61 9.35
CA GLY A 67 -0.01 2.49 9.11
C GLY A 67 0.09 1.41 10.21
N THR A 68 1.31 1.09 10.63
CA THR A 68 1.55 0.15 11.75
C THR A 68 0.95 0.67 13.06
N GLN A 69 1.09 1.96 13.35
CA GLN A 69 0.53 2.59 14.55
C GLN A 69 -1.00 2.57 14.56
N VAL A 70 -1.63 2.81 13.40
CA VAL A 70 -3.08 2.71 13.25
C VAL A 70 -3.55 1.28 13.54
N SER A 71 -2.92 0.28 12.94
CA SER A 71 -3.26 -1.13 13.17
C SER A 71 -3.04 -1.56 14.64
N LEU A 72 -1.99 -1.08 15.30
CA LEU A 72 -1.77 -1.33 16.74
C LEU A 72 -2.86 -0.68 17.61
N THR A 73 -3.35 0.49 17.21
CA THR A 73 -4.45 1.18 17.90
C THR A 73 -5.75 0.38 17.75
N GLU A 74 -6.03 -0.13 16.57
CA GLU A 74 -7.19 -0.98 16.31
C GLU A 74 -7.13 -2.28 17.12
N LEU A 75 -5.99 -2.97 17.13
CA LEU A 75 -5.76 -4.14 17.98
C LEU A 75 -5.97 -3.81 19.47
N THR A 76 -5.53 -2.63 19.92
CA THR A 76 -5.75 -2.18 21.30
C THR A 76 -7.26 -2.04 21.60
N LEU A 77 -8.04 -1.49 20.67
CA LEU A 77 -9.49 -1.38 20.81
C LEU A 77 -10.16 -2.75 20.86
N GLN A 78 -9.80 -3.67 19.96
CA GLN A 78 -10.34 -5.04 19.95
C GLN A 78 -9.97 -5.80 21.22
N MET A 79 -8.73 -5.69 21.70
CA MET A 79 -8.29 -6.27 22.97
C MET A 79 -9.06 -5.69 24.16
N ASN A 80 -9.30 -4.38 24.19
CA ASN A 80 -10.09 -3.75 25.26
C ASN A 80 -11.55 -4.22 25.24
N LYS A 81 -12.15 -4.39 24.06
CA LYS A 81 -13.47 -5.03 23.92
C LYS A 81 -13.46 -6.45 24.45
N LEU A 82 -12.48 -7.26 24.02
CA LEU A 82 -12.28 -8.64 24.49
C LEU A 82 -12.13 -8.73 26.01
N ALA A 83 -11.45 -7.75 26.63
CA ALA A 83 -11.27 -7.69 28.07
C ALA A 83 -12.58 -7.38 28.83
N GLY A 84 -13.51 -6.66 28.20
CA GLY A 84 -14.79 -6.26 28.78
C GLY A 84 -15.87 -7.34 28.73
N LEU A 85 -15.73 -8.35 27.86
CA LEU A 85 -16.70 -9.45 27.73
C LEU A 85 -16.47 -10.54 28.79
N TYR A 86 -17.51 -11.27 29.17
CA TYR A 86 -17.44 -12.37 30.13
C TYR A 86 -17.90 -13.70 29.53
N VAL A 87 -17.06 -14.74 29.68
CA VAL A 87 -17.37 -16.09 29.19
C VAL A 87 -18.61 -16.68 29.88
N ALA A 88 -18.82 -16.33 31.15
CA ALA A 88 -19.96 -16.82 31.95
C ALA A 88 -21.31 -16.24 31.52
N ASP A 89 -21.33 -15.07 30.87
CA ASP A 89 -22.56 -14.35 30.52
C ASP A 89 -23.13 -14.78 29.15
N GLY A 90 -22.68 -15.93 28.62
CA GLY A 90 -23.09 -16.43 27.31
C GLY A 90 -22.43 -15.73 26.12
N GLU A 91 -21.52 -14.78 26.36
CA GLU A 91 -20.82 -14.01 25.32
C GLU A 91 -19.67 -14.77 24.62
N SER A 92 -19.57 -16.08 24.86
CA SER A 92 -18.49 -16.93 24.33
C SER A 92 -18.34 -16.85 22.81
N GLU A 93 -19.45 -16.74 22.07
CA GLU A 93 -19.44 -16.62 20.62
C GLU A 93 -18.85 -15.27 20.16
N GLN A 94 -19.21 -14.17 20.82
CA GLN A 94 -18.66 -12.85 20.53
C GLN A 94 -17.16 -12.79 20.84
N ILE A 95 -16.74 -13.44 21.93
CA ILE A 95 -15.33 -13.57 22.27
C ILE A 95 -14.58 -14.35 21.18
N ILE A 96 -15.12 -15.48 20.70
CA ILE A 96 -14.52 -16.27 19.62
C ILE A 96 -14.44 -15.46 18.33
N HIS A 97 -15.48 -14.69 18.00
CA HIS A 97 -15.49 -13.81 16.83
C HIS A 97 -14.38 -12.76 16.90
N LEU A 98 -14.23 -12.06 18.05
CA LEU A 98 -13.15 -11.10 18.25
C LEU A 98 -11.76 -11.77 18.17
N LEU A 99 -11.60 -12.96 18.74
CA LEU A 99 -10.35 -13.71 18.65
C LEU A 99 -10.02 -14.10 17.20
N ALA A 100 -11.02 -14.46 16.40
CA ALA A 100 -10.85 -14.78 14.98
C ALA A 100 -10.47 -13.54 14.15
N GLU A 101 -11.07 -12.39 14.45
CA GLU A 101 -10.73 -11.11 13.81
C GLU A 101 -9.27 -10.71 14.12
N ILE A 102 -8.87 -10.78 15.39
CA ILE A 102 -7.49 -10.53 15.82
C ILE A 102 -6.53 -11.54 15.16
N GLU A 103 -6.88 -12.83 15.10
CA GLU A 103 -6.07 -13.87 14.45
C GLU A 103 -5.89 -13.61 12.95
N GLY A 104 -6.95 -13.18 12.26
CA GLY A 104 -6.91 -12.81 10.85
C GLY A 104 -5.96 -11.64 10.58
N GLN A 105 -6.00 -10.61 11.43
CA GLN A 105 -5.07 -9.47 11.34
C GLN A 105 -3.62 -9.89 11.57
N LEU A 106 -3.36 -10.67 12.62
CA LEU A 106 -2.01 -11.12 12.99
C LEU A 106 -1.41 -12.11 11.99
N SER A 107 -2.22 -12.99 11.40
CA SER A 107 -1.77 -13.96 10.40
C SER A 107 -1.40 -13.29 9.07
N THR A 108 -2.12 -12.23 8.69
CA THR A 108 -1.87 -11.46 7.46
C THR A 108 -0.68 -10.53 7.61
N ASN A 109 -0.49 -9.93 8.80
CA ASN A 109 0.59 -8.98 9.06
C ASN A 109 1.45 -9.45 10.25
N LYS A 110 2.36 -10.39 9.99
CA LYS A 110 3.26 -10.94 11.02
C LYS A 110 4.20 -9.91 11.65
N SER A 111 4.49 -8.82 10.94
CA SER A 111 5.31 -7.71 11.45
C SER A 111 4.56 -6.77 12.38
N LEU A 112 3.22 -6.88 12.47
CA LEU A 112 2.39 -5.97 13.26
C LEU A 112 2.65 -6.12 14.76
N LEU A 113 2.85 -7.35 15.21
CA LEU A 113 2.96 -7.69 16.62
C LEU A 113 4.19 -8.56 16.87
N ILE A 114 4.97 -8.19 17.89
CA ILE A 114 6.03 -9.06 18.42
C ILE A 114 5.37 -10.37 18.88
N ASN A 115 5.94 -11.50 18.46
CA ASN A 115 5.42 -12.83 18.73
C ASN A 115 4.01 -13.09 18.18
N ALA A 116 3.62 -12.44 17.07
CA ALA A 116 2.33 -12.67 16.39
C ALA A 116 2.03 -14.17 16.17
N ASP A 117 3.02 -14.93 15.67
CA ASP A 117 2.86 -16.38 15.42
C ASP A 117 2.54 -17.17 16.71
N GLU A 118 3.09 -16.75 17.85
CA GLU A 118 2.78 -17.38 19.15
C GLU A 118 1.36 -17.05 19.59
N MET A 119 0.94 -15.78 19.46
CA MET A 119 -0.43 -15.37 19.80
C MET A 119 -1.47 -16.08 18.94
N VAL A 120 -1.23 -16.18 17.62
CA VAL A 120 -2.06 -16.96 16.70
C VAL A 120 -2.16 -18.41 17.16
N ARG A 121 -1.03 -19.06 17.48
CA ARG A 121 -1.03 -20.45 17.98
C ARG A 121 -1.82 -20.61 19.29
N ARG A 122 -1.82 -19.62 20.18
CA ARG A 122 -2.58 -19.65 21.43
C ARG A 122 -4.08 -19.48 21.21
N MET A 123 -4.51 -18.64 20.27
CA MET A 123 -5.93 -18.37 20.01
C MET A 123 -6.62 -19.46 19.17
N LYS A 124 -5.89 -20.04 18.21
CA LYS A 124 -6.41 -20.97 17.20
C LYS A 124 -7.17 -22.19 17.75
N PRO A 125 -6.77 -22.83 18.87
CA PRO A 125 -7.54 -23.93 19.45
C PRO A 125 -8.94 -23.53 19.91
N PHE A 126 -9.11 -22.30 20.40
CA PHE A 126 -10.40 -21.77 20.85
C PHE A 126 -11.28 -21.37 19.66
N ILE A 127 -10.69 -20.73 18.64
CA ILE A 127 -11.39 -20.33 17.41
C ILE A 127 -11.92 -21.54 16.64
N LEU A 128 -11.13 -22.61 16.55
CA LEU A 128 -11.53 -23.84 15.84
C LEU A 128 -12.45 -24.75 16.67
N GLY A 129 -12.87 -24.33 17.87
CA GLY A 129 -13.69 -25.15 18.77
C GLY A 129 -13.01 -26.42 19.28
N ARG A 130 -11.68 -26.52 19.18
CA ARG A 130 -10.90 -27.67 19.65
C ARG A 130 -10.68 -27.68 21.16
N ARG A 131 -10.85 -26.52 21.80
CA ARG A 131 -10.76 -26.32 23.24
C ARG A 131 -11.82 -25.32 23.69
N THR A 132 -12.51 -25.62 24.77
CA THR A 132 -13.46 -24.68 25.41
C THR A 132 -12.70 -23.52 26.03
N LEU A 133 -13.14 -22.29 25.72
CA LEU A 133 -12.57 -21.09 26.31
C LEU A 133 -13.07 -20.93 27.75
N THR A 134 -12.15 -20.70 28.68
CA THR A 134 -12.47 -20.38 30.08
C THR A 134 -12.08 -18.94 30.40
N GLU A 135 -12.63 -18.37 31.47
CA GLU A 135 -12.23 -17.03 31.95
C GLU A 135 -10.72 -16.90 32.22
N PRO A 136 -10.05 -17.86 32.88
CA PRO A 136 -8.59 -17.87 33.00
C PRO A 136 -7.88 -17.81 31.65
N ASP A 137 -8.32 -18.60 30.66
CA ASP A 137 -7.71 -18.60 29.32
C ASP A 137 -7.88 -17.24 28.63
N LYS A 138 -9.08 -16.64 28.68
CA LYS A 138 -9.34 -15.28 28.17
C LYS A 138 -8.41 -14.27 28.82
N ARG A 139 -8.28 -14.28 30.14
CA ARG A 139 -7.42 -13.35 30.89
C ARG A 139 -5.96 -13.47 30.48
N THR A 140 -5.47 -14.70 30.28
CA THR A 140 -4.11 -14.95 29.81
C THR A 140 -3.90 -14.45 28.38
N ILE A 141 -4.87 -14.65 27.49
CA ILE A 141 -4.81 -14.13 26.11
C ILE A 141 -4.76 -12.61 26.13
N VAL A 142 -5.67 -11.96 26.87
CA VAL A 142 -5.73 -10.49 26.99
C VAL A 142 -4.44 -9.92 27.55
N SER A 143 -3.89 -10.50 28.62
CA SER A 143 -2.63 -10.01 29.21
C SER A 143 -1.44 -10.17 28.25
N SER A 144 -1.38 -11.30 27.54
CA SER A 144 -0.34 -11.56 26.54
C SER A 144 -0.44 -10.60 25.36
N LEU A 145 -1.66 -10.36 24.83
CA LEU A 145 -1.91 -9.40 23.76
C LEU A 145 -1.52 -7.99 24.19
N ARG A 146 -1.93 -7.57 25.39
CA ARG A 146 -1.61 -6.24 25.92
C ARG A 146 -0.11 -6.00 25.96
N GLU A 147 0.64 -6.97 26.45
CA GLU A 147 2.09 -6.86 26.54
C GLU A 147 2.74 -6.85 25.17
N ALA A 148 2.31 -7.73 24.27
CA ALA A 148 2.83 -7.78 22.91
C ALA A 148 2.54 -6.48 22.12
N ILE A 149 1.34 -5.91 22.25
CA ILE A 149 0.98 -4.60 21.69
C ILE A 149 1.89 -3.50 22.25
N ARG A 150 2.07 -3.48 23.58
CA ARG A 150 2.90 -2.49 24.26
C ARG A 150 4.35 -2.53 23.78
N MET A 151 4.94 -3.72 23.73
CA MET A 151 6.31 -3.90 23.21
C MET A 151 6.42 -3.48 21.74
N SER A 152 5.45 -3.85 20.91
CA SER A 152 5.44 -3.50 19.48
C SER A 152 5.29 -1.99 19.26
N SER A 153 4.48 -1.33 20.09
CA SER A 153 4.32 0.13 20.09
C SER A 153 5.64 0.82 20.45
N TYR A 154 6.36 0.34 21.46
CA TYR A 154 7.67 0.90 21.81
C TYR A 154 8.69 0.70 20.70
N GLN A 155 8.72 -0.48 20.06
CA GLN A 155 9.62 -0.73 18.93
C GLN A 155 9.30 0.19 17.75
N ASN A 156 8.02 0.36 17.39
CA ASN A 156 7.61 1.27 16.32
C ASN A 156 8.00 2.73 16.64
N GLN A 157 7.81 3.17 17.89
CA GLN A 157 8.23 4.51 18.33
C GLN A 157 9.75 4.69 18.24
N TYR A 158 10.53 3.68 18.63
CA TYR A 158 11.98 3.71 18.52
C TYR A 158 12.45 3.81 17.06
N GLU A 159 11.87 3.02 16.15
CA GLU A 159 12.19 3.08 14.73
C GLU A 159 11.80 4.44 14.12
N ASN A 160 10.66 5.01 14.52
CA ASN A 160 10.28 6.38 14.13
C ASN A 160 11.35 7.41 14.51
N LEU A 161 11.80 7.42 15.77
CA LEU A 161 12.83 8.35 16.24
C LEU A 161 14.14 8.18 15.47
N LYS A 162 14.53 6.94 15.19
CA LYS A 162 15.73 6.61 14.40
C LYS A 162 15.62 7.06 12.95
N THR A 163 14.42 7.00 12.35
CA THR A 163 14.21 7.48 10.97
C THR A 163 14.25 9.00 10.86
N LEU A 164 13.82 9.72 11.90
CA LEU A 164 13.84 11.20 11.92
C LEU A 164 15.23 11.78 12.17
N GLN A 165 16.15 11.00 12.75
CA GLN A 165 17.54 11.41 13.00
C GLN A 165 18.49 11.18 11.81
N LYS A 166 18.01 10.58 10.71
CA LYS A 166 18.79 10.25 9.50
C LYS A 166 18.55 11.22 8.35
#